data_AF-A0A3A3DGI0-F1
#
_entry.id   AF-A0A3A3DGI0-F1
#
_cell.length_a   1.000
_cell.length_b   1.000
_cell.length_c   1.000
_cell.angle_alpha   90.00
_cell.angle_beta   90.00
_cell.angle_gamma   90.00
#
_symmetry.space_group_name_H-M   'P 1'
#
loop_
_entity.id
_entity.type
_entity.pdbx_description
1 polymer ?
#
loop_
_entity_poly.entity_id
_entity_poly.type
_entity_poly.pdbx_seq_one_letter_code
_entity_poly.pdbx_strand_id
1 'polypeptide(L)'
;MKIEPIISTQADTPRAVVESKLEQAFLEEMLKYCGPSALEGEFSGGAGEDQFNSFLNREYAASLAGRLDLGLGRQTGGTLS
;
A
#
# COMPACT_ATOMS: atom_id res chain seq x y z
N MET A 1 -11.11 31.29 10.85
CA MET A 1 -11.16 30.23 9.82
C MET A 1 -10.77 28.93 10.50
N LYS A 2 -11.67 27.95 10.61
CA LYS A 2 -11.34 26.61 11.12
C LYS A 2 -10.85 25.80 9.92
N ILE A 3 -9.62 25.33 9.98
CA ILE A 3 -9.04 24.46 8.95
C ILE A 3 -9.28 23.04 9.45
N GLU A 4 -10.25 22.36 8.85
CA GLU A 4 -10.51 20.95 9.11
C GLU A 4 -9.29 20.14 8.63
N PRO A 5 -8.76 19.20 9.44
CA PRO A 5 -7.64 18.37 9.01
C PRO A 5 -8.06 17.52 7.81
N ILE A 6 -7.29 17.59 6.73
CA ILE A 6 -7.51 16.85 5.46
C ILE A 6 -7.13 15.36 5.57
N ILE A 7 -6.70 14.91 6.74
CA ILE A 7 -6.19 13.56 6.96
C ILE A 7 -7.26 12.81 7.75
N SER A 8 -8.00 11.95 7.04
CA SER A 8 -8.87 10.98 7.69
C SER A 8 -8.01 10.09 8.57
N THR A 9 -8.17 10.18 9.89
CA THR A 9 -7.57 9.23 10.83
C THR A 9 -8.19 7.87 10.56
N GLN A 10 -7.58 7.04 9.70
CA GLN A 10 -8.02 5.67 9.49
C GLN A 10 -7.82 4.88 10.79
N ALA A 11 -8.91 4.81 11.56
CA ALA A 11 -9.32 3.86 12.59
C ALA A 11 -8.23 3.05 13.33
N ASP A 12 -8.05 3.38 14.61
CA ASP A 12 -7.33 2.62 15.64
C ASP A 12 -7.94 1.23 15.97
N THR A 13 -8.92 0.78 15.19
CA THR A 13 -9.59 -0.50 15.46
C THR A 13 -8.73 -1.66 14.90
N PRO A 14 -8.61 -2.78 15.63
CA PRO A 14 -7.85 -3.94 15.15
C PRO A 14 -8.27 -4.42 13.76
N ARG A 15 -9.57 -4.33 13.41
CA ARG A 15 -10.07 -4.71 12.09
C ARG A 15 -9.56 -3.81 10.98
N ALA A 16 -9.62 -2.49 11.16
CA ALA A 16 -9.13 -1.55 10.15
C ALA A 16 -7.62 -1.70 9.91
N VAL A 17 -6.85 -2.02 10.96
CA VAL A 17 -5.42 -2.35 10.82
C VAL A 17 -5.21 -3.61 9.97
N VAL A 18 -6.03 -4.65 10.16
CA VAL A 18 -5.95 -5.88 9.35
C VAL A 18 -6.33 -5.61 7.90
N GLU A 19 -7.42 -4.88 7.65
CA GLU A 19 -7.86 -4.47 6.31
C GLU A 19 -6.75 -3.67 5.59
N SER A 20 -6.19 -2.65 6.25
CA SER A 20 -5.10 -1.84 5.69
C SER A 20 -3.84 -2.66 5.39
N LYS A 21 -3.46 -3.61 6.25
CA LYS A 21 -2.32 -4.51 5.99
C LYS A 21 -2.56 -5.45 4.82
N LEU A 22 -3.80 -5.93 4.66
CA LEU A 22 -4.17 -6.77 3.51
C LEU A 22 -4.10 -5.96 2.21
N GLU A 23 -4.58 -4.72 2.24
CA GLU A 23 -4.47 -3.79 1.11
C GLU A 23 -3.03 -3.45 0.76
N GLN A 24 -2.19 -3.18 1.76
CA GLN A 24 -0.75 -2.98 1.57
C GLN A 24 -0.11 -4.20 0.88
N ALA A 25 -0.33 -5.41 1.39
CA ALA A 25 0.26 -6.61 0.82
C ALA A 25 -0.18 -6.83 -0.63
N PHE A 26 -1.45 -6.58 -0.93
CA PHE A 26 -1.96 -6.63 -2.30
C PHE A 26 -1.26 -5.60 -3.20
N LEU A 27 -1.17 -4.35 -2.77
CA LEU A 27 -0.54 -3.27 -3.52
C LEU A 27 0.96 -3.51 -3.73
N GLU A 28 1.66 -4.08 -2.75
CA GLU A 28 3.07 -4.46 -2.87
C GLU A 28 3.27 -5.49 -3.97
N GLU A 29 2.40 -6.51 -4.08
CA GLU A 29 2.45 -7.46 -5.19
C GLU A 29 2.15 -6.81 -6.53
N MET A 30 1.19 -5.89 -6.60
CA MET A 30 0.87 -5.19 -7.86
C MET A 30 2.07 -4.35 -8.33
N LEU A 31 2.72 -3.63 -7.41
CA LEU A 31 3.85 -2.76 -7.72
C LEU A 31 5.07 -3.51 -8.28
N LYS A 32 5.21 -4.81 -8.05
CA LYS A 32 6.25 -5.62 -8.72
C LYS A 32 6.09 -5.64 -10.25
N TYR A 33 4.87 -5.46 -10.76
CA TYR A 33 4.56 -5.53 -12.18
C TYR A 33 4.31 -4.16 -12.82
N CYS A 34 3.79 -3.20 -12.05
CA CYS A 34 3.46 -1.86 -12.55
C CYS A 34 4.34 -0.74 -11.99
N GLY A 35 5.22 -1.05 -11.05
CA GLY A 35 6.19 -0.11 -10.50
C GLY A 35 7.43 0.08 -11.39
N PRO A 36 8.32 1.01 -11.02
CA PRO A 36 9.58 1.22 -11.72
C PRO A 36 10.41 -0.06 -11.75
N SER A 37 10.85 -0.47 -12.94
CA SER A 37 11.72 -1.64 -13.09
C SER A 37 13.19 -1.27 -12.84
N ALA A 38 13.98 -2.23 -12.39
CA ALA A 38 15.42 -2.07 -12.24
C ALA A 38 16.06 -1.67 -13.56
N LEU A 39 17.07 -0.80 -13.49
CA LEU A 39 17.85 -0.40 -14.65
C LEU A 39 18.83 -1.53 -14.99
N GLU A 40 18.75 -2.05 -16.21
CA GLU A 40 19.73 -3.02 -16.68
C GLU A 40 20.97 -2.33 -17.28
N GLY A 41 22.15 -2.93 -17.08
CA GLY A 41 23.40 -2.52 -17.73
C GLY A 41 24.47 -1.95 -16.81
N GLU A 42 25.48 -1.32 -17.43
CA GLU A 42 26.69 -0.79 -16.77
C GLU A 42 26.40 0.34 -15.77
N PHE A 43 25.20 0.94 -15.85
CA PHE A 43 24.75 2.02 -14.98
C PHE A 43 23.71 1.57 -13.92
N SER A 44 23.60 0.26 -13.69
CA SER A 44 22.75 -0.30 -12.63
C SER A 44 23.35 -0.08 -11.23
N GLY A 45 22.51 -0.04 -10.21
CA GLY A 45 22.89 0.07 -8.81
C GLY A 45 23.41 -1.24 -8.19
N GLY A 46 23.59 -2.29 -9.01
CA GLY A 46 24.07 -3.60 -8.58
C GLY A 46 23.16 -4.29 -7.57
N ALA A 47 23.72 -5.19 -6.75
CA ALA A 47 22.94 -6.00 -5.80
C ALA A 47 22.17 -5.18 -4.73
N GLY A 48 22.55 -3.91 -4.51
CA GLY A 48 21.84 -3.01 -3.61
C GLY A 48 20.55 -2.45 -4.22
N GLU A 49 20.46 -2.36 -5.55
CA GLU A 49 19.31 -1.81 -6.26
C GLU A 49 18.06 -2.66 -6.03
N ASP A 50 18.17 -3.99 -6.08
CA ASP A 50 17.03 -4.90 -5.86
C ASP A 50 16.44 -4.77 -4.45
N GLN A 51 17.31 -4.63 -3.45
CA GLN A 51 16.91 -4.43 -2.06
C GLN A 51 16.26 -3.05 -1.87
N PHE A 52 16.81 -2.03 -2.52
CA PHE A 52 16.24 -0.69 -2.51
C PHE A 52 14.88 -0.62 -3.21
N ASN A 53 14.72 -1.29 -4.36
CA ASN A 53 13.45 -1.39 -5.08
C ASN A 53 12.39 -2.13 -4.26
N SER A 54 12.76 -3.23 -3.61
CA SER A 54 11.86 -3.97 -2.71
C SER A 54 11.39 -3.09 -1.55
N PHE A 55 12.32 -2.35 -0.93
CA PHE A 55 12.00 -1.38 0.10
C PHE A 55 11.04 -0.29 -0.40
N LEU A 56 11.36 0.34 -1.55
CA LEU A 56 10.52 1.38 -2.15
C LEU A 56 9.11 0.88 -2.44
N ASN A 57 8.97 -0.32 -3.01
CA ASN A 57 7.67 -0.91 -3.31
C ASN A 57 6.82 -1.08 -2.04
N ARG A 58 7.41 -1.58 -0.96
CA ARG A 58 6.72 -1.73 0.33
C ARG A 58 6.27 -0.40 0.93
N GLU A 59 7.12 0.64 0.89
CA GLU A 59 6.77 1.97 1.42
C GLU A 59 5.71 2.69 0.58
N TYR A 60 5.77 2.54 -0.75
CA TYR A 60 4.72 3.02 -1.65
C TYR A 60 3.39 2.31 -1.39
N ALA A 61 3.41 0.98 -1.26
CA ALA A 61 2.23 0.19 -0.94
C ALA A 61 1.61 0.61 0.40
N ALA A 62 2.42 0.84 1.44
CA ALA A 62 1.97 1.33 2.74
C ALA A 62 1.30 2.71 2.63
N SER A 63 1.94 3.63 1.89
CA SER A 63 1.40 4.97 1.65
C SER A 63 0.10 4.96 0.86
N LEU A 64 -0.04 4.05 -0.10
CA LEU A 64 -1.26 3.87 -0.89
C LEU A 64 -2.38 3.23 -0.07
N ALA A 65 -2.10 2.19 0.72
CA ALA A 65 -3.08 1.53 1.59
C ALA A 65 -3.66 2.48 2.68
N GLY A 66 -2.91 3.51 3.07
CA GLY A 66 -3.38 4.57 3.97
C GLY A 66 -4.11 5.73 3.28
N ARG A 67 -4.32 5.67 1.95
CA ARG A 67 -4.96 6.74 1.16
C ARG A 67 -6.08 6.22 0.28
N LEU A 68 -6.03 4.94 -0.07
CA LEU A 68 -7.05 4.22 -0.82
C LEU A 68 -7.94 3.43 0.16
N ASP A 69 -9.16 3.14 -0.26
CA ASP A 69 -10.05 2.16 0.38
C ASP A 69 -10.43 1.17 -0.73
N LEU A 70 -9.65 0.10 -0.85
CA LEU A 70 -9.91 -0.95 -1.84
C LEU A 70 -10.99 -1.92 -1.33
N GLY A 71 -11.37 -1.80 -0.05
CA GLY A 71 -12.33 -2.67 0.61
C GLY A 71 -11.81 -4.09 0.82
N LEU A 72 -10.48 -4.32 0.73
CA LEU A 72 -9.94 -5.66 0.90
C LEU A 72 -10.00 -6.05 2.38
N GLY A 73 -10.67 -7.17 2.67
CA GLY A 73 -10.92 -7.62 4.04
C GLY A 73 -12.20 -7.07 4.64
N ARG A 74 -12.90 -6.14 3.97
CA ARG A 74 -14.25 -5.73 4.35
C ARG A 74 -15.20 -6.90 4.12
N GLN A 75 -15.76 -7.44 5.20
CA GLN A 75 -16.85 -8.39 5.08
C GLN A 75 -18.08 -7.65 4.56
N THR A 76 -18.47 -7.90 3.31
CA THR A 76 -19.76 -7.45 2.77
C THR A 76 -20.86 -8.25 3.47
N GLY A 77 -21.32 -7.76 4.61
CA GLY A 77 -22.44 -8.33 5.35
C GLY A 77 -23.72 -8.20 4.55
N GLY A 78 -23.98 -9.15 3.67
CA GLY A 78 -25.29 -9.35 3.06
C GLY A 78 -26.24 -9.89 4.12
N THR A 79 -26.84 -9.02 4.92
CA THR A 79 -28.20 -9.30 5.40
C THR A 79 -29.12 -9.12 4.20
N LEU A 80 -29.26 -10.20 3.42
CA LEU A 80 -30.46 -10.41 2.62
C LEU A 80 -31.60 -10.56 3.62
N SER A 81 -32.26 -9.44 3.93
CA SER A 81 -33.58 -9.44 4.53
C SER A 81 -34.64 -9.32 3.45
#